data_AF-A0ABD2GSA1-F1
#
_entry.id   AF-A0ABD2GSA1-F1
#
_cell.length_a   1.000
_cell.length_b   1.000
_cell.length_c   1.000
_cell.angle_alpha   90.00
_cell.angle_beta   90.00
_cell.angle_gamma   90.00
#
_symmetry.space_group_name_H-M   'P 1'
#
loop_
_entity.id
_entity.type
_entity.pdbx_description
1 polymer ?
#
loop_
_entity_poly.entity_id
_entity_poly.type
_entity_poly.pdbx_seq_one_letter_code
_entity_poly.pdbx_strand_id
1 'polypeptide(L)'
;MCVRHKQNKQTKMAVIRARKELFSWTDDEVELLLHVTLEYKTTKIQDNVDWESCKPKYIEIGDLFQAQYPRTPTEKDFPHKKNSISQGQLTAKLKQVRIKYRQAVDQLSANCCGCKASQGSAPGTAGRPQK
;
A
#
# COMPACT_ATOMS: atom_id res chain seq x y z
N MET A 1 -5.09 -28.56 -33.89
CA MET A 1 -5.57 -28.77 -32.50
C MET A 1 -4.89 -27.78 -31.55
N CYS A 2 -5.41 -26.56 -31.43
CA CYS A 2 -4.87 -25.50 -30.55
C CYS A 2 -5.63 -25.46 -29.23
N VAL A 3 -5.26 -26.29 -28.25
CA VAL A 3 -5.95 -26.31 -26.93
C VAL A 3 -4.97 -26.16 -25.74
N ARG A 4 -3.65 -26.28 -25.93
CA ARG A 4 -2.68 -26.33 -24.82
C ARG A 4 -2.20 -24.98 -24.28
N HIS A 5 -2.47 -23.86 -24.96
CA HIS A 5 -1.96 -22.55 -24.54
C HIS A 5 -2.86 -21.77 -23.58
N LYS A 6 -4.14 -22.15 -23.41
CA LYS A 6 -5.09 -21.42 -22.55
C LYS A 6 -5.08 -21.87 -21.08
N GLN A 7 -4.81 -23.15 -20.81
CA GLN A 7 -4.91 -23.72 -19.46
C GLN A 7 -3.78 -23.24 -18.52
N ASN A 8 -2.58 -23.00 -19.03
CA ASN A 8 -1.44 -22.53 -18.23
C ASN A 8 -1.61 -21.09 -17.69
N LYS A 9 -2.36 -20.24 -18.40
CA LYS A 9 -2.59 -18.84 -17.98
C LYS A 9 -3.57 -18.73 -16.80
N GLN A 10 -4.57 -19.60 -16.75
CA GLN A 10 -5.61 -19.59 -15.71
C GLN A 10 -5.08 -20.13 -14.38
N THR A 11 -4.26 -21.19 -14.43
CA THR A 11 -3.60 -21.76 -13.25
C THR A 11 -2.60 -20.79 -12.62
N LYS A 12 -1.84 -20.04 -13.42
CA LYS A 12 -0.93 -19.00 -12.90
C LYS A 12 -1.67 -17.89 -12.15
N MET A 13 -2.81 -17.44 -12.67
CA MET A 13 -3.60 -16.39 -12.02
C MET A 13 -4.26 -16.87 -10.73
N ALA A 14 -4.71 -18.13 -10.67
CA ALA A 14 -5.27 -18.75 -9.47
C ALA A 14 -4.20 -18.93 -8.37
N VAL A 15 -2.98 -19.36 -8.73
CA VAL A 15 -1.84 -19.47 -7.79
C VAL A 15 -1.39 -18.10 -7.28
N ILE A 16 -1.38 -17.07 -8.12
CA ILE A 16 -1.10 -15.69 -7.68
C ILE A 16 -2.19 -15.19 -6.72
N ARG A 17 -3.46 -15.54 -6.96
CA ARG A 17 -4.58 -15.20 -6.07
C ARG A 17 -4.45 -15.92 -4.73
N ALA A 18 -4.18 -17.22 -4.73
CA ALA A 18 -3.97 -18.03 -3.52
C ALA A 18 -2.72 -17.59 -2.72
N ARG A 19 -1.63 -17.19 -3.40
CA ARG A 19 -0.44 -16.60 -2.74
C ARG A 19 -0.73 -15.24 -2.10
N LYS A 20 -1.66 -14.47 -2.68
CA LYS A 20 -2.13 -13.21 -2.10
C LYS A 20 -3.00 -13.41 -0.86
N GLU A 21 -3.58 -14.59 -0.69
CA GLU A 21 -4.38 -14.96 0.48
C GLU A 21 -3.55 -15.52 1.66
N LEU A 22 -2.22 -15.64 1.53
CA LEU A 22 -1.37 -16.29 2.55
C LEU A 22 -0.58 -15.35 3.47
N PHE A 23 -0.72 -14.03 3.33
CA PHE A 23 -0.02 -13.08 4.21
C PHE A 23 -0.84 -11.80 4.40
N SER A 24 -1.46 -11.67 5.56
CA SER A 24 -2.35 -10.56 5.93
C SER A 24 -1.78 -9.79 7.11
N TRP A 25 -1.27 -8.59 6.86
CA TRP A 25 -0.83 -7.66 7.92
C TRP A 25 -1.97 -7.39 8.92
N THR A 26 -1.71 -7.61 10.20
CA THR A 26 -2.58 -7.14 11.30
C THR A 26 -2.37 -5.66 11.55
N ASP A 27 -3.29 -5.04 12.29
CA ASP A 27 -3.14 -3.63 12.67
C ASP A 27 -1.91 -3.43 13.56
N ASP A 28 -1.65 -4.31 14.53
CA ASP A 28 -0.48 -4.22 15.41
C ASP A 28 0.86 -4.38 14.67
N GLU A 29 0.93 -5.27 13.67
CA GLU A 29 2.13 -5.41 12.84
C GLU A 29 2.38 -4.16 11.99
N VAL A 30 1.32 -3.52 11.51
CA VAL A 30 1.41 -2.26 10.76
C VAL A 30 1.78 -1.12 11.69
N GLU A 31 1.19 -1.07 12.88
CA GLU A 31 1.49 -0.07 13.89
C GLU A 31 2.97 -0.14 14.29
N LEU A 32 3.48 -1.33 14.61
CA LEU A 32 4.90 -1.54 14.88
C LEU A 32 5.78 -1.08 13.72
N LEU A 33 5.43 -1.45 12.48
CA LEU A 33 6.16 -1.03 11.29
C LEU A 33 6.20 0.48 11.12
N LEU A 34 5.08 1.17 11.39
CA LEU A 34 5.02 2.62 11.33
C LEU A 34 5.82 3.26 12.46
N HIS A 35 5.77 2.70 13.66
CA HIS A 35 6.51 3.17 14.82
C HIS A 35 8.02 3.14 14.56
N VAL A 36 8.58 1.99 14.17
CA VAL A 36 10.02 1.87 13.89
C VAL A 36 10.47 2.73 12.71
N THR A 37 9.57 2.97 11.75
CA THR A 37 9.83 3.90 10.63
C THR A 37 9.91 5.35 11.11
N LEU A 38 9.03 5.76 12.02
CA LEU A 38 9.05 7.10 12.60
C LEU A 38 10.28 7.31 13.48
N GLU A 39 10.66 6.32 14.27
CA GLU A 39 11.88 6.33 15.06
C GLU A 39 13.11 6.50 14.16
N TYR A 40 13.25 5.66 13.13
CA TYR A 40 14.33 5.75 12.14
C TYR A 40 14.42 7.15 11.51
N LYS A 41 13.27 7.69 11.07
CA LYS A 41 13.21 9.03 10.47
C LYS A 41 13.66 10.10 11.46
N THR A 42 13.22 10.00 12.70
CA THR A 42 13.57 10.96 13.77
C THR A 42 15.07 10.95 14.01
N THR A 43 15.69 9.77 14.11
CA THR A 43 17.14 9.62 14.25
C THR A 43 17.90 10.24 13.08
N LYS A 44 17.51 9.94 11.84
CA LYS A 44 18.20 10.53 10.67
C LYS A 44 18.04 12.04 10.59
N ILE A 45 16.90 12.59 11.01
CA ILE A 45 16.70 14.05 11.09
C ILE A 45 17.61 14.66 12.15
N GLN A 46 17.80 14.02 13.31
CA GLN A 46 18.75 14.47 14.34
C GLN A 46 20.19 14.49 13.82
N ASP A 47 20.53 13.53 12.97
CA ASP A 47 21.84 13.48 12.28
C ASP A 47 21.94 14.46 11.10
N ASN A 48 20.91 15.28 10.85
CA ASN A 48 20.79 16.16 9.68
C ASN A 48 20.94 15.42 8.33
N VAL A 49 20.51 14.16 8.30
CA VAL A 49 20.51 13.30 7.11
C VAL A 49 19.10 13.19 6.55
N ASP A 50 18.94 13.48 5.26
CA ASP A 50 17.69 13.17 4.58
C ASP A 50 17.54 11.64 4.47
N TRP A 51 16.62 11.10 5.25
CA TRP A 51 16.31 9.67 5.27
C TRP A 51 15.84 9.15 3.89
N GLU A 52 15.25 9.98 3.03
CA GLU A 52 14.85 9.55 1.68
C GLU A 52 16.06 9.27 0.78
N SER A 53 17.19 9.94 1.01
CA SER A 53 18.45 9.72 0.30
C SER A 53 19.19 8.44 0.72
N CYS A 54 18.92 7.91 1.92
CA CYS A 54 19.60 6.72 2.44
C CYS A 54 19.26 5.48 1.60
N LYS A 55 20.23 4.94 0.85
CA LYS A 55 20.08 3.69 0.09
C LYS A 55 19.65 2.50 0.96
N PRO A 56 20.23 2.26 2.15
CA PRO A 56 19.88 1.11 2.99
C PRO A 56 18.62 1.29 3.86
N LYS A 57 17.89 2.41 3.74
CA LYS A 57 16.77 2.76 4.65
C LYS A 57 15.80 1.61 4.96
N TYR A 58 15.40 0.85 3.95
CA TYR A 58 14.42 -0.22 4.13
C TYR A 58 15.02 -1.44 4.85
N ILE A 59 16.31 -1.68 4.69
CA ILE A 59 17.04 -2.74 5.40
C ILE A 59 17.15 -2.36 6.87
N GLU A 60 17.65 -1.14 7.17
CA GLU A 60 17.79 -0.64 8.54
C GLU A 60 16.44 -0.61 9.28
N ILE A 61 15.37 -0.15 8.63
CA ILE A 61 14.02 -0.18 9.20
C ILE A 61 13.55 -1.62 9.45
N GLY A 62 13.84 -2.55 8.54
CA GLY A 62 13.47 -3.96 8.72
C GLY A 62 14.23 -4.64 9.86
N ASP A 63 15.49 -4.27 10.09
CA ASP A 63 16.28 -4.76 11.22
C ASP A 63 15.72 -4.24 12.55
N LEU A 64 15.34 -2.96 12.61
CA LEU A 64 14.64 -2.37 13.77
C LEU A 64 13.28 -3.04 14.01
N PHE A 65 12.51 -3.28 12.96
CA PHE A 65 11.23 -4.00 13.03
C PHE A 65 11.41 -5.39 13.64
N GLN A 66 12.38 -6.16 13.16
CA GLN A 66 12.68 -7.47 13.71
C GLN A 66 13.15 -7.36 15.17
N ALA A 67 14.00 -6.39 15.50
CA ALA A 67 14.51 -6.19 16.86
C ALA A 67 13.37 -5.92 17.87
N GLN A 68 12.39 -5.10 17.47
CA GLN A 68 11.25 -4.73 18.31
C GLN A 68 10.04 -5.69 18.20
N TYR A 69 10.09 -6.67 17.30
CA TYR A 69 9.03 -7.68 17.18
C TYR A 69 8.85 -8.42 18.52
N PRO A 70 7.61 -8.57 19.02
CA PRO A 70 7.37 -9.19 20.34
C PRO A 70 7.96 -10.59 20.47
N ARG A 71 8.53 -10.88 21.65
CA ARG A 71 9.07 -12.22 21.98
C ARG A 71 7.96 -13.24 22.21
N THR A 72 6.83 -12.78 22.76
CA THR A 72 5.63 -13.58 23.03
C THR A 72 4.47 -13.02 22.20
N PRO A 73 4.45 -13.26 20.88
CA PRO A 73 3.37 -12.78 20.03
C PRO A 73 2.07 -13.54 20.35
N THR A 74 0.95 -12.81 20.42
CA THR A 74 -0.39 -13.42 20.43
C THR A 74 -0.77 -13.77 19.00
N GLU A 75 -1.43 -14.92 18.78
CA GLU A 75 -1.87 -15.34 17.44
C GLU A 75 -2.82 -14.35 16.76
N LYS A 76 -3.49 -13.48 17.53
CA LYS A 76 -4.40 -12.45 17.02
C LYS A 76 -3.66 -11.22 16.50
N ASP A 77 -2.71 -10.71 17.26
CA ASP A 77 -2.10 -9.40 17.04
C ASP A 77 -0.81 -9.54 16.21
N PHE A 78 -0.07 -10.63 16.42
CA PHE A 78 1.19 -10.94 15.74
C PHE A 78 1.17 -12.41 15.24
N PRO A 79 0.33 -12.74 14.24
CA PRO A 79 0.16 -14.10 13.73
C PRO A 79 1.40 -14.64 13.02
N HIS A 80 2.29 -13.75 12.55
CA HIS A 80 3.48 -14.14 11.80
C HIS A 80 4.66 -14.36 12.73
N LYS A 81 5.57 -15.25 12.32
CA LYS A 81 6.87 -15.38 13.02
C LYS A 81 7.74 -14.17 12.67
N LYS A 82 8.52 -13.67 13.64
CA LYS A 82 9.50 -12.58 13.47
C LYS A 82 10.31 -12.64 12.17
N ASN A 83 10.83 -13.82 11.80
CA ASN A 83 11.68 -14.00 10.61
C ASN A 83 10.90 -14.36 9.33
N SER A 84 9.58 -14.51 9.42
CA SER A 84 8.74 -14.90 8.27
C SER A 84 8.34 -13.70 7.41
N ILE A 85 8.36 -12.50 7.99
CA ILE A 85 8.13 -11.25 7.28
C ILE A 85 9.42 -10.86 6.55
N SER A 86 9.41 -11.01 5.23
CA SER A 86 10.55 -10.66 4.39
C SER A 86 10.72 -9.14 4.22
N GLN A 87 11.96 -8.72 3.93
CA GLN A 87 12.28 -7.33 3.58
C GLN A 87 11.46 -6.79 2.39
N GLY A 88 11.15 -7.66 1.42
CA GLY A 88 10.28 -7.31 0.29
C GLY A 88 8.84 -6.98 0.73
N GLN A 89 8.29 -7.72 1.70
CA GLN A 89 6.95 -7.47 2.25
C GLN A 89 6.91 -6.17 3.05
N LEU A 90 7.91 -5.91 3.89
CA LEU A 90 8.05 -4.66 4.66
C LEU A 90 8.10 -3.45 3.71
N THR A 91 9.00 -3.51 2.72
CA THR A 91 9.16 -2.44 1.72
C THR A 91 7.87 -2.21 0.94
N ALA A 92 7.20 -3.27 0.50
CA ALA A 92 5.94 -3.17 -0.24
C ALA A 92 4.83 -2.54 0.62
N LYS A 93 4.72 -2.94 1.89
CA LYS A 93 3.72 -2.41 2.81
C LYS A 93 3.96 -0.94 3.12
N LEU A 94 5.20 -0.52 3.42
CA LEU A 94 5.55 0.89 3.64
C LEU A 94 5.22 1.76 2.42
N LYS A 95 5.58 1.30 1.21
CA LYS A 95 5.22 2.00 -0.03
C LYS A 95 3.70 2.11 -0.19
N GLN A 96 2.97 1.04 0.10
CA GLN A 96 1.51 1.03 0.02
C GLN A 96 0.88 2.02 1.01
N VAL A 97 1.35 2.04 2.27
CA VAL A 97 0.87 3.00 3.27
C VAL A 97 1.15 4.43 2.82
N ARG A 98 2.36 4.73 2.34
CA ARG A 98 2.72 6.07 1.83
C ARG A 98 1.82 6.51 0.68
N ILE A 99 1.51 5.62 -0.26
CA ILE A 99 0.60 5.91 -1.38
C ILE A 99 -0.81 6.18 -0.88
N LYS A 100 -1.37 5.30 -0.03
CA LYS A 100 -2.72 5.43 0.51
C LYS A 100 -2.89 6.70 1.33
N TYR A 101 -1.89 7.04 2.15
CA TYR A 101 -1.89 8.26 2.94
C TYR A 101 -1.96 9.50 2.04
N ARG A 102 -1.11 9.60 1.00
CA ARG A 102 -1.18 10.71 0.04
C ARG A 102 -2.55 10.79 -0.62
N GLN A 103 -3.08 9.68 -1.10
CA GLN A 103 -4.41 9.65 -1.72
C GLN A 103 -5.52 10.13 -0.77
N ALA A 104 -5.47 9.73 0.51
CA ALA A 104 -6.45 10.18 1.51
C ALA A 104 -6.34 11.70 1.76
N VAL A 105 -5.11 12.22 1.87
CA VAL A 105 -4.85 13.66 2.02
C VAL A 105 -5.32 14.44 0.78
N ASP A 106 -4.99 13.95 -0.42
CA ASP A 106 -5.35 14.60 -1.69
C ASP A 106 -6.87 14.62 -1.89
N GLN A 107 -7.57 13.53 -1.55
CA GLN A 107 -9.04 13.46 -1.61
C GLN A 107 -9.70 14.39 -0.59
N LEU A 108 -9.15 14.47 0.63
CA LEU A 108 -9.63 15.41 1.64
C LEU A 108 -9.44 16.86 1.17
N SER A 109 -8.28 17.18 0.59
CA SER A 109 -7.98 18.49 0.02
C SER A 109 -8.91 18.84 -1.15
N ALA A 110 -9.14 17.90 -2.07
CA ALA A 110 -10.03 18.09 -3.22
C ALA A 110 -11.50 18.28 -2.81
N ASN A 111 -11.95 17.60 -1.75
CA ASN A 111 -13.30 17.75 -1.22
C ASN A 111 -13.51 19.10 -0.48
N CYS A 112 -12.45 19.74 0.00
CA CYS A 112 -12.50 21.08 0.58
C CYS A 112 -12.50 22.20 -0.49
N CYS A 113 -11.88 21.99 -1.65
CA CYS A 113 -11.87 22.93 -2.78
C CYS A 113 -13.09 22.76 -3.71
N GLY A 114 -14.29 22.71 -3.15
CA GLY A 114 -15.55 22.43 -3.86
C GLY A 114 -15.96 23.45 -4.93
N CYS A 115 -15.30 23.45 -6.09
CA CYS A 115 -15.90 23.86 -7.35
C CYS A 115 -16.59 22.64 -7.97
N LYS A 116 -17.79 22.29 -7.49
CA LYS A 116 -18.65 21.37 -8.24
C LYS A 116 -19.10 22.06 -9.52
N ALA A 117 -18.43 21.76 -10.63
CA ALA A 117 -18.95 22.06 -11.96
C ALA A 117 -20.28 21.30 -12.13
N SER A 118 -21.39 22.02 -12.07
CA SER A 118 -22.71 21.53 -12.46
C SER A 118 -22.67 21.11 -13.93
N GLN A 119 -22.63 19.80 -14.19
CA GLN A 119 -23.01 19.27 -15.51
C GLN A 119 -24.53 19.24 -15.56
N GLY A 120 -25.11 20.32 -16.11
CA GLY A 120 -26.51 20.41 -16.51
C GLY A 120 -26.64 20.17 -18.00
N SER A 121 -27.00 18.93 -18.33
CA SER A 121 -27.56 18.39 -19.57
C SER A 121 -27.93 19.37 -20.70
N ALA A 122 -27.36 19.12 -21.88
CA ALA A 122 -27.88 19.62 -23.15
C ALA A 122 -29.19 18.87 -23.54
N PRO A 123 -30.29 19.56 -23.87
CA PRO A 123 -31.43 18.93 -24.51
C PRO A 123 -31.32 18.99 -26.05
N GLY A 124 -31.77 17.89 -26.66
CA GLY A 124 -31.61 17.54 -28.07
C GLY A 124 -32.14 18.55 -29.07
N THR A 125 -31.42 18.61 -30.18
CA THR A 125 -31.84 19.22 -31.45
C THR A 125 -33.07 18.49 -32.01
N ALA A 126 -34.18 19.20 -32.17
CA ALA A 126 -35.32 18.74 -32.95
C ALA A 126 -35.88 19.88 -33.84
N GLY A 127 -35.93 19.61 -35.15
CA GLY A 127 -36.95 20.13 -36.07
C GLY A 127 -36.74 21.52 -36.67
N ARG A 128 -36.24 21.59 -37.90
CA ARG A 128 -36.47 22.72 -38.83
C ARG A 128 -37.31 22.21 -40.01
N PRO A 129 -38.50 22.78 -40.29
CA PRO A 129 -39.25 22.43 -41.49
C PRO A 129 -38.68 23.16 -42.69
N GLN A 130 -38.48 22.45 -43.80
CA GLN A 130 -38.29 23.05 -45.12
C GLN A 130 -39.63 23.07 -45.86
N LYS A 131 -39.77 24.16 -46.63
CA LYS A 131 -40.91 24.58 -47.45
C LYS A 131 -41.34 23.54 -48.48
#